data_AF-A0A1Y4U717-F1
#
_entry.id   AF-A0A1Y4U717-F1
#
_cell.length_a   1.000
_cell.length_b   1.000
_cell.length_c   1.000
_cell.angle_alpha   90.00
_cell.angle_beta   90.00
_cell.angle_gamma   90.00
#
_symmetry.space_group_name_H-M   'P 1'
#
loop_
_entity.id
_entity.type
_entity.pdbx_description
1 polymer ?
#
loop_
_entity_poly.entity_id
_entity_poly.type
_entity_poly.pdbx_seq_one_letter_code
_entity_poly.pdbx_strand_id
1 'polypeptide(L)'
;MKKLHALLESSKQAIRYWWLLLAVGLLLLAVGILIFLFPARSYLELSMLLGWVILLAGILEVVLSAANRHFITGRGWMLAGGIIEMILGLVLIFNVALAATMLPLLLGFWLLMRAFSTIGLGSDMRTLEISGAGWTILTGILLLICSLWILFQPVGVGTSAVIVWVGITMLFAGAAACTLAMQLRRAHHRLEGDC
;
A
#
# COMPACT_ATOMS: atom_id res chain seq x y z
N MET A 1 -10.51 -10.47 34.39
CA MET A 1 -11.62 -11.26 33.81
C MET A 1 -12.32 -10.56 32.64
N LYS A 2 -12.88 -9.34 32.75
CA LYS A 2 -13.55 -8.63 31.62
C LYS A 2 -12.73 -8.50 30.32
N LYS A 3 -11.41 -8.27 30.42
CA LYS A 3 -10.49 -8.18 29.26
C LYS A 3 -10.39 -9.51 28.49
N LEU A 4 -10.48 -10.64 29.19
CA LEU A 4 -10.42 -11.98 28.58
C LEU A 4 -11.73 -12.30 27.83
N HIS A 5 -12.88 -11.89 28.39
CA HIS A 5 -14.17 -12.03 27.74
C HIS A 5 -14.27 -11.19 26.45
N ALA A 6 -13.77 -9.96 26.44
CA ALA A 6 -13.73 -9.12 25.24
C ALA A 6 -12.84 -9.73 24.12
N LEU A 7 -11.72 -10.36 24.48
CA LEU A 7 -10.85 -11.05 23.52
C LEU A 7 -11.45 -12.37 23.00
N LEU A 8 -12.25 -13.05 23.81
CA LEU A 8 -13.00 -14.25 23.42
C LEU A 8 -14.20 -13.90 22.52
N GLU A 9 -14.90 -12.81 22.79
CA GLU A 9 -15.97 -12.29 21.91
C GLU A 9 -15.40 -11.85 20.55
N SER A 10 -14.29 -11.12 20.52
CA SER A 10 -13.63 -10.74 19.26
C SER A 10 -13.17 -11.96 18.45
N SER A 11 -12.74 -13.04 19.12
CA SER A 11 -12.37 -14.29 18.46
C SER A 11 -13.57 -15.07 17.92
N LYS A 12 -14.68 -15.14 18.67
CA LYS A 12 -15.95 -15.73 18.18
C LYS A 12 -16.50 -14.96 16.98
N GLN A 13 -16.34 -13.65 16.96
CA GLN A 13 -16.77 -12.81 15.85
C GLN A 13 -15.88 -13.02 14.62
N ALA A 14 -14.54 -13.03 14.79
CA ALA A 14 -13.60 -13.36 13.72
C ALA A 14 -13.91 -14.73 13.08
N ILE A 15 -14.28 -15.72 13.90
CA ILE A 15 -14.70 -17.06 13.45
C ILE A 15 -15.96 -17.01 12.59
N ARG A 16 -16.93 -16.13 12.85
CA ARG A 16 -18.15 -16.01 12.02
C ARG A 16 -17.90 -15.30 10.68
N TYR A 17 -16.85 -14.48 10.59
CA TYR A 17 -16.47 -13.72 9.39
C TYR A 17 -15.47 -14.47 8.47
N TRP A 18 -15.15 -15.74 8.74
CA TRP A 18 -14.24 -16.54 7.90
C TRP A 18 -14.65 -16.56 6.41
N TRP A 19 -15.96 -16.61 6.15
CA TRP A 19 -16.49 -16.63 4.79
C TRP A 19 -16.38 -15.26 4.10
N LEU A 20 -16.53 -14.16 4.84
CA LEU A 20 -16.26 -12.81 4.31
C LEU A 20 -14.78 -12.64 3.97
N LEU A 21 -13.87 -13.13 4.83
CA LEU A 21 -12.43 -13.04 4.57
C LEU A 21 -12.03 -13.86 3.33
N LEU A 22 -12.65 -15.02 3.13
CA LEU A 22 -12.45 -15.87 1.96
C LEU A 22 -13.00 -15.19 0.69
N ALA A 23 -14.19 -14.60 0.76
CA ALA A 23 -14.79 -13.85 -0.34
C ALA A 23 -13.92 -12.64 -0.74
N VAL A 24 -13.39 -11.90 0.24
CA VAL A 24 -12.46 -10.78 0.01
C VAL A 24 -11.16 -11.27 -0.64
N GLY A 25 -10.59 -12.38 -0.17
CA GLY A 25 -9.38 -12.97 -0.78
C GLY A 25 -9.60 -13.38 -2.25
N LEU A 26 -10.74 -14.01 -2.55
CA LEU A 26 -11.10 -14.38 -3.92
C LEU A 26 -11.36 -13.16 -4.81
N LEU A 27 -12.01 -12.12 -4.27
CA LEU A 27 -12.22 -10.85 -4.95
C LEU A 27 -10.88 -10.17 -5.29
N LEU A 28 -9.95 -10.13 -4.33
CA LEU A 28 -8.60 -9.58 -4.53
C LEU A 28 -7.83 -10.32 -5.62
N LEU A 29 -7.91 -11.66 -5.64
CA LEU A 29 -7.31 -12.47 -6.69
C LEU A 29 -7.94 -12.17 -8.06
N ALA A 30 -9.27 -12.09 -8.13
CA ALA A 30 -9.97 -11.75 -9.36
C ALA A 30 -9.56 -10.36 -9.87
N VAL A 31 -9.54 -9.35 -9.00
CA VAL A 31 -9.09 -8.00 -9.34
C VAL A 31 -7.64 -8.01 -9.81
N GLY A 32 -6.75 -8.77 -9.14
CA GLY A 32 -5.36 -8.96 -9.58
C GLY A 32 -5.26 -9.50 -11.01
N ILE A 33 -6.07 -10.51 -11.35
CA ILE A 33 -6.12 -11.08 -12.71
C ILE A 33 -6.70 -10.07 -13.72
N LEU A 34 -7.75 -9.33 -13.35
CA LEU A 34 -8.35 -8.31 -14.22
C LEU A 34 -7.34 -7.19 -14.56
N ILE A 35 -6.47 -6.80 -13.62
CA ILE A 35 -5.43 -5.80 -13.85
C ILE A 35 -4.49 -6.22 -14.99
N PHE A 36 -4.14 -7.51 -15.06
CA PHE A 36 -3.30 -8.03 -16.15
C PHE A 36 -4.05 -8.18 -17.48
N LEU A 37 -5.36 -8.47 -17.44
CA LEU A 37 -6.17 -8.65 -18.63
C LEU A 37 -6.56 -7.32 -19.29
N PHE A 38 -6.82 -6.28 -18.49
CA PHE A 38 -7.24 -4.95 -18.95
C PHE A 38 -6.36 -3.82 -18.38
N PRO A 39 -5.05 -3.81 -18.71
CA PRO A 39 -4.08 -2.89 -18.12
C PRO A 39 -4.45 -1.41 -18.28
N ALA A 40 -5.00 -1.03 -19.44
CA ALA A 40 -5.37 0.36 -19.72
C ALA A 40 -6.54 0.86 -18.85
N ARG A 41 -7.56 0.02 -18.59
CA ARG A 41 -8.71 0.41 -17.77
C ARG A 41 -8.35 0.44 -16.30
N SER A 42 -7.68 -0.60 -15.82
CA SER A 42 -7.25 -0.67 -14.42
C SER A 42 -6.32 0.48 -14.04
N TYR A 43 -5.48 0.94 -14.97
CA TYR A 43 -4.62 2.10 -14.72
C TYR A 43 -5.39 3.41 -14.51
N LEU A 44 -6.47 3.63 -15.27
CA LEU A 44 -7.34 4.80 -15.10
C LEU A 44 -8.08 4.75 -13.77
N GLU A 45 -8.57 3.57 -13.37
CA GLU A 45 -9.21 3.36 -12.07
C GLU A 45 -8.24 3.63 -10.91
N LEU A 46 -7.00 3.13 -11.02
CA LEU A 46 -5.94 3.42 -10.04
C LEU A 46 -5.63 4.92 -9.95
N SER A 47 -5.64 5.63 -11.08
CA SER A 47 -5.44 7.09 -11.09
C SER A 47 -6.57 7.83 -10.39
N MET A 48 -7.82 7.42 -10.62
CA MET A 48 -8.97 7.99 -9.90
C MET A 48 -8.88 7.72 -8.41
N LEU A 49 -8.53 6.50 -8.02
CA LEU A 49 -8.31 6.13 -6.62
C LEU A 49 -7.22 6.98 -5.98
N LEU A 50 -6.11 7.25 -6.69
CA LEU A 50 -5.06 8.14 -6.19
C LEU A 50 -5.61 9.53 -5.87
N GLY A 51 -6.41 10.12 -6.76
CA GLY A 51 -7.02 11.43 -6.54
C GLY A 51 -7.90 11.46 -5.28
N TRP A 52 -8.72 10.43 -5.08
CA TRP A 52 -9.52 10.26 -3.87
C TRP A 52 -8.68 10.11 -2.60
N VAL A 53 -7.61 9.30 -2.65
CA VAL A 53 -6.72 9.10 -1.51
C VAL A 53 -6.02 10.40 -1.13
N ILE A 54 -5.50 11.16 -2.09
CA ILE A 54 -4.84 12.45 -1.83
C ILE A 54 -5.84 13.46 -1.27
N LEU A 55 -7.06 13.52 -1.80
CA LEU A 55 -8.10 14.40 -1.29
C LEU A 55 -8.47 14.06 0.16
N LEU A 56 -8.66 12.77 0.47
CA LEU A 56 -8.93 12.31 1.82
C LEU A 56 -7.75 12.57 2.77
N ALA A 57 -6.52 12.37 2.32
CA ALA A 57 -5.31 12.68 3.08
C ALA A 57 -5.24 14.17 3.44
N GLY A 58 -5.44 15.06 2.46
CA GLY A 58 -5.47 16.51 2.69
C GLY A 58 -6.57 16.93 3.68
N ILE A 59 -7.78 16.36 3.56
CA ILE A 59 -8.86 16.60 4.53
C ILE A 59 -8.45 16.15 5.94
N LEU A 60 -7.88 14.95 6.07
CA LEU A 60 -7.42 14.44 7.37
C LEU A 60 -6.33 15.31 7.96
N GLU A 61 -5.36 15.77 7.17
CA GLU A 61 -4.28 16.65 7.64
C GLU A 61 -4.82 18.00 8.13
N VAL A 62 -5.77 18.60 7.40
CA VAL A 62 -6.46 19.82 7.83
C VAL A 62 -7.20 19.60 9.15
N VAL A 63 -7.93 18.49 9.28
CA VAL A 63 -8.67 18.15 10.52
C VAL A 63 -7.72 17.90 11.68
N LEU A 64 -6.63 17.16 11.46
CA LEU A 64 -5.60 16.87 12.48
C LEU A 64 -4.90 18.15 12.95
N SER A 65 -4.53 19.04 12.02
CA SER A 65 -3.92 20.33 12.35
C SER A 65 -4.89 21.28 13.08
N ALA A 66 -6.19 21.17 12.80
CA ALA A 66 -7.23 21.87 13.54
C ALA A 66 -7.44 21.31 14.96
N ALA A 67 -7.45 19.98 15.10
CA ALA A 67 -7.73 19.28 16.35
C ALA A 67 -6.57 19.34 17.36
N ASN A 68 -5.33 19.20 16.93
CA ASN A 68 -4.16 19.19 17.82
C ASN A 68 -3.65 20.61 18.08
N ARG A 69 -4.08 21.23 19.19
CA ARG A 69 -3.65 22.58 19.60
C ARG A 69 -2.24 22.67 20.19
N HIS A 70 -1.56 21.54 20.42
CA HIS A 70 -0.32 21.48 21.23
C HIS A 70 0.99 21.47 20.40
N PHE A 71 0.93 21.46 19.07
CA PHE A 71 2.11 21.57 18.19
C PHE A 71 2.28 23.03 17.72
N ILE A 72 3.04 23.83 18.48
CA ILE A 72 3.20 25.28 18.27
C ILE A 72 4.25 25.61 17.19
N THR A 73 5.11 24.66 16.80
CA THR A 73 6.13 24.87 15.76
C THR A 73 5.78 24.09 14.50
N GLY A 74 5.09 24.74 13.53
CA GLY A 74 4.78 24.14 12.21
C GLY A 74 3.30 24.07 11.82
N ARG A 75 2.37 24.47 12.70
CA ARG A 75 0.92 24.36 12.47
C ARG A 75 0.43 25.05 11.19
N GLY A 76 0.94 26.25 10.90
CA GLY A 76 0.60 26.98 9.68
C GLY A 76 1.10 26.30 8.41
N TRP A 77 2.29 25.69 8.46
CA TRP A 77 2.85 24.91 7.37
C TRP A 77 2.08 23.61 7.12
N MET A 78 1.64 22.93 8.18
CA MET A 78 0.82 21.72 8.08
C MET A 78 -0.61 22.01 7.56
N LEU A 79 -1.21 23.13 7.99
CA LEU A 79 -2.48 23.61 7.43
C LEU A 79 -2.35 23.97 5.95
N ALA A 80 -1.30 24.71 5.59
CA ALA A 80 -1.03 25.06 4.21
C ALA A 80 -0.78 23.80 3.35
N GLY A 81 -0.01 22.84 3.87
CA GLY A 81 0.22 21.54 3.25
C GLY A 81 -1.07 20.79 2.96
N GLY A 82 -1.91 20.59 3.99
CA GLY A 82 -3.19 19.90 3.84
C GLY A 82 -4.17 20.60 2.90
N ILE A 83 -4.20 21.94 2.87
CA ILE A 83 -5.02 22.70 1.91
C ILE A 83 -4.50 22.49 0.47
N ILE A 84 -3.18 22.54 0.27
CA ILE A 84 -2.56 22.29 -1.04
C ILE A 84 -2.86 20.86 -1.50
N GLU A 85 -2.72 19.87 -0.62
CA GLU A 85 -3.06 18.48 -0.93
C GLU A 85 -4.54 18.30 -1.27
N MET A 86 -5.44 18.97 -0.54
CA MET A 86 -6.87 18.92 -0.83
C MET A 86 -7.19 19.49 -2.21
N ILE A 87 -6.60 20.64 -2.58
CA ILE A 87 -6.74 21.24 -3.91
C ILE A 87 -6.16 20.32 -4.98
N LEU A 88 -4.96 19.78 -4.74
CA LEU A 88 -4.29 18.86 -5.66
C LEU A 88 -5.13 17.60 -5.88
N GLY A 89 -5.64 16.98 -4.83
CA GLY A 89 -6.53 15.83 -4.88
C GLY A 89 -7.80 16.12 -5.69
N LEU A 90 -8.41 17.29 -5.48
CA LEU A 90 -9.58 17.72 -6.25
C LEU A 90 -9.27 17.87 -7.74
N VAL A 91 -8.15 18.52 -8.08
CA VAL A 91 -7.68 18.68 -9.47
C VAL A 91 -7.44 17.33 -10.13
N LEU A 92 -6.86 16.37 -9.40
CA LEU A 92 -6.57 15.02 -9.88
C LEU A 92 -7.85 14.21 -10.14
N ILE A 93 -8.90 14.39 -9.35
CA ILE A 93 -10.21 13.75 -9.58
C ILE A 93 -10.85 14.27 -10.87
N PHE A 94 -10.79 15.59 -11.12
CA PHE A 94 -11.32 16.18 -12.35
C PHE A 94 -10.45 15.89 -13.59
N ASN A 95 -9.13 15.73 -13.42
CA ASN A 95 -8.19 15.46 -14.49
C ASN A 95 -7.45 14.13 -14.28
N VAL A 96 -8.13 13.03 -14.61
CA VAL A 96 -7.57 11.67 -14.51
C VAL A 96 -6.30 11.50 -15.33
N ALA A 97 -6.15 12.21 -16.45
CA ALA A 97 -4.93 12.22 -17.24
C ALA A 97 -3.71 12.75 -16.46
N LEU A 98 -3.89 13.79 -15.63
CA LEU A 98 -2.82 14.29 -14.76
C LEU A 98 -2.49 13.27 -13.67
N ALA A 99 -3.50 12.67 -13.05
CA ALA A 99 -3.32 11.62 -12.05
C ALA A 99 -2.56 10.40 -12.60
N ALA A 100 -2.86 10.03 -13.84
CA ALA A 100 -2.15 9.00 -14.59
C ALA A 100 -0.69 9.33 -14.86
N THR A 101 -0.27 10.60 -14.91
CA THR A 101 1.16 10.94 -15.01
C THR A 101 1.85 11.03 -13.65
N MET A 102 1.10 11.39 -12.60
CA MET A 102 1.62 11.53 -11.24
C MET A 102 1.86 10.18 -10.56
N LEU A 103 1.03 9.17 -10.83
CA LEU A 103 1.14 7.83 -10.24
C LEU A 103 2.56 7.23 -10.38
N PRO A 104 3.16 7.15 -11.58
CA PRO A 104 4.49 6.59 -11.74
C PRO A 104 5.59 7.49 -11.19
N LEU A 105 5.37 8.82 -11.16
CA LEU A 105 6.31 9.76 -10.55
C LEU A 105 6.39 9.54 -9.03
N LEU A 106 5.25 9.43 -8.35
CA LEU A 106 5.18 9.10 -6.92
C LEU A 106 5.83 7.74 -6.65
N LEU A 107 5.49 6.72 -7.46
CA LEU A 107 6.07 5.38 -7.31
C LEU A 107 7.58 5.38 -7.56
N GLY A 108 8.07 6.07 -8.58
CA GLY A 108 9.49 6.20 -8.89
C GLY A 108 10.25 6.90 -7.77
N PHE A 109 9.73 8.00 -7.24
CA PHE A 109 10.33 8.70 -6.10
C PHE A 109 10.32 7.84 -4.83
N TRP A 110 9.23 7.12 -4.57
CA TRP A 110 9.14 6.21 -3.44
C TRP A 110 10.14 5.05 -3.54
N LEU A 111 10.30 4.47 -4.74
CA LEU A 111 11.30 3.44 -5.01
C LEU A 111 12.73 3.98 -4.87
N LEU A 112 12.98 5.23 -5.26
CA LEU A 112 14.27 5.89 -5.09
C LEU A 112 14.64 5.97 -3.60
N MET A 113 13.72 6.47 -2.77
CA MET A 113 13.91 6.52 -1.31
C MET A 113 14.16 5.12 -0.73
N ARG A 114 13.40 4.13 -1.19
CA ARG A 114 13.54 2.73 -0.76
C ARG A 114 14.89 2.14 -1.16
N ALA A 115 15.38 2.46 -2.36
CA ALA A 115 16.68 2.02 -2.84
C ALA A 115 17.81 2.56 -1.93
N PHE A 116 17.79 3.85 -1.62
CA PHE A 116 18.75 4.44 -0.68
C PHE A 116 18.70 3.76 0.70
N SER A 117 17.50 3.52 1.24
CA SER A 117 17.36 2.80 2.52
C SER A 117 17.94 1.38 2.46
N THR A 118 17.68 0.63 1.39
CA THR A 118 18.21 -0.75 1.23
C THR A 118 19.72 -0.80 1.07
N ILE A 119 20.32 0.17 0.38
CA ILE A 119 21.77 0.29 0.25
C ILE A 119 22.39 0.60 1.62
N GLY A 120 21.77 1.52 2.39
CA GLY A 120 22.19 1.84 3.75
C GLY A 120 22.16 0.62 4.67
N LEU A 121 21.06 -0.13 4.67
CA LEU A 121 20.92 -1.38 5.44
C LEU A 121 21.95 -2.43 5.00
N GLY A 122 22.16 -2.59 3.69
CA GLY A 122 23.16 -3.53 3.17
C GLY A 122 24.58 -3.15 3.58
N SER A 123 24.88 -1.85 3.69
CA SER A 123 26.18 -1.36 4.20
C SER A 123 26.35 -1.66 5.68
N ASP A 124 25.31 -1.46 6.49
CA ASP A 124 25.33 -1.75 7.94
C ASP A 124 25.47 -3.26 8.21
N MET A 125 24.81 -4.10 7.41
CA MET A 125 24.98 -5.55 7.45
C MET A 125 26.38 -6.00 7.02
N ARG A 126 27.04 -5.26 6.12
CA ARG A 126 28.41 -5.55 5.69
C ARG A 126 29.42 -5.25 6.79
N THR A 127 29.17 -4.23 7.61
CA THR A 127 30.00 -3.93 8.79
C THR A 127 29.83 -4.94 9.92
N LEU A 128 28.70 -5.65 9.96
CA LEU A 128 28.39 -6.70 10.95
C LEU A 128 28.79 -8.13 10.48
N GLU A 129 29.55 -8.25 9.38
CA GLU A 129 30.00 -9.54 8.77
C GLU A 129 28.88 -10.57 8.54
N ILE A 130 27.66 -10.10 8.29
CA ILE A 130 26.50 -10.98 8.08
C ILE A 130 26.52 -11.49 6.63
N SER A 131 26.50 -12.82 6.46
CA SER A 131 26.43 -13.45 5.14
C SER A 131 25.12 -13.07 4.44
N GLY A 132 25.22 -12.38 3.30
CA GLY A 132 24.08 -11.85 2.54
C GLY A 132 24.12 -10.35 2.26
N ALA A 133 24.99 -9.60 2.95
CA ALA A 133 25.09 -8.13 2.81
C ALA A 133 25.35 -7.68 1.36
N GLY A 134 26.19 -8.41 0.62
CA GLY A 134 26.46 -8.15 -0.79
C GLY A 134 25.22 -8.28 -1.68
N TRP A 135 24.34 -9.24 -1.40
CA TRP A 135 23.09 -9.42 -2.14
C TRP A 135 22.12 -8.26 -1.90
N THR A 136 21.97 -7.82 -0.65
CA THR A 136 21.14 -6.66 -0.31
C THR A 136 21.62 -5.37 -0.97
N ILE A 137 22.93 -5.09 -0.96
CA ILE A 137 23.48 -3.90 -1.65
C ILE A 137 23.23 -3.98 -3.16
N LEU A 138 23.46 -5.14 -3.77
CA LEU A 138 23.21 -5.35 -5.19
C LEU A 138 21.73 -5.10 -5.55
N THR A 139 20.79 -5.64 -4.75
CA THR A 139 19.36 -5.38 -4.96
C THR A 139 19.02 -3.90 -4.82
N GLY A 140 19.65 -3.19 -3.88
CA GLY A 140 19.45 -1.75 -3.71
C GLY A 140 19.94 -0.92 -4.90
N ILE A 141 21.12 -1.25 -5.46
CA ILE A 141 21.65 -0.60 -6.66
C ILE A 141 20.74 -0.86 -7.87
N LEU A 142 20.29 -2.10 -8.05
CA LEU A 142 19.38 -2.44 -9.15
C LEU A 142 18.03 -1.70 -9.02
N LEU A 143 17.52 -1.59 -7.79
CA LEU A 143 16.31 -0.82 -7.50
C LEU A 143 16.50 0.67 -7.78
N LEU A 144 17.68 1.21 -7.48
CA LEU A 144 18.03 2.61 -7.77
C LEU A 144 18.01 2.86 -9.27
N ILE A 145 18.66 2.01 -10.07
CA ILE A 145 18.66 2.11 -11.54
C ILE A 145 17.23 2.02 -12.09
N CYS A 146 16.44 1.06 -11.59
CA CYS A 146 15.05 0.90 -12.00
C CYS A 146 14.20 2.13 -11.67
N SER A 147 14.36 2.70 -10.48
CA SER A 147 13.64 3.92 -10.07
C SER A 147 14.01 5.13 -10.94
N LEU A 148 15.28 5.30 -11.29
CA LEU A 148 15.74 6.37 -12.17
C LEU A 148 15.15 6.21 -13.57
N TRP A 149 15.12 4.98 -14.09
CA TRP A 149 14.52 4.67 -15.38
C TRP A 149 13.03 5.03 -15.44
N ILE A 150 12.29 4.73 -14.37
CA ILE A 150 10.86 5.10 -14.24
C ILE A 150 10.69 6.61 -14.25
N LEU A 151 11.56 7.37 -13.57
CA LEU A 151 11.48 8.83 -13.52
C LEU A 151 11.80 9.49 -14.88
N PHE A 152 12.72 8.93 -15.66
CA PHE A 152 13.05 9.45 -16.99
C PHE A 152 11.99 9.15 -18.06
N GLN A 153 11.24 8.04 -17.92
CA GLN A 153 10.21 7.62 -18.87
C GLN A 153 8.92 7.16 -18.14
N PRO A 154 8.19 8.09 -17.51
CA PRO A 154 7.06 7.74 -16.65
C PRO A 154 5.87 7.15 -17.42
N VAL A 155 5.59 7.65 -18.62
CA VAL A 155 4.38 7.27 -19.38
C VAL A 155 4.49 5.86 -19.97
N GLY A 156 5.68 5.42 -20.38
CA GLY A 156 5.90 4.08 -20.93
C GLY A 156 6.23 3.04 -19.86
N VAL A 157 7.39 3.21 -19.22
CA VAL A 157 7.92 2.23 -18.26
C VAL A 157 7.27 2.38 -16.90
N GLY A 158 6.98 3.61 -16.48
CA GLY A 158 6.33 3.85 -15.20
C GLY A 158 4.92 3.26 -15.11
N THR A 159 4.09 3.46 -16.14
CA THR A 159 2.73 2.89 -16.21
C THR A 159 2.73 1.37 -16.09
N SER A 160 3.59 0.69 -16.85
CA SER A 160 3.71 -0.77 -16.79
C SER A 160 4.28 -1.25 -15.46
N ALA A 161 5.26 -0.54 -14.89
CA ALA A 161 5.80 -0.84 -13.57
C ALA A 161 4.72 -0.75 -12.47
N VAL A 162 3.87 0.29 -12.49
CA VAL A 162 2.75 0.43 -11.54
C VAL A 162 1.77 -0.75 -11.69
N ILE A 163 1.38 -1.09 -12.92
CA ILE A 163 0.43 -2.19 -13.19
C ILE A 163 0.98 -3.52 -12.68
N VAL A 164 2.25 -3.83 -13.00
CA VAL A 164 2.90 -5.07 -12.56
C VAL A 164 3.03 -5.09 -11.03
N TRP A 165 3.47 -3.99 -10.42
CA TRP A 165 3.64 -3.90 -8.98
C TRP A 165 2.31 -4.06 -8.23
N VAL A 166 1.28 -3.31 -8.63
CA VAL A 166 -0.05 -3.38 -8.02
C VAL A 166 -0.69 -4.74 -8.30
N GLY A 167 -0.60 -5.26 -9.52
CA GLY A 167 -1.14 -6.58 -9.86
C GLY A 167 -0.53 -7.70 -9.01
N ILE A 168 0.80 -7.74 -8.90
CA ILE A 168 1.49 -8.74 -8.08
C ILE A 168 1.11 -8.59 -6.61
N THR A 169 1.14 -7.38 -6.06
CA THR A 169 0.79 -7.17 -4.64
C THR A 169 -0.66 -7.57 -4.34
N MET A 170 -1.60 -7.30 -5.24
CA MET A 170 -2.99 -7.72 -5.12
C MET A 170 -3.14 -9.24 -5.15
N LEU A 171 -2.41 -9.92 -6.04
CA LEU A 171 -2.40 -11.39 -6.11
C LEU A 171 -1.85 -12.02 -4.83
N PHE A 172 -0.73 -11.50 -4.32
CA PHE A 172 -0.14 -11.95 -3.05
C PHE A 172 -1.06 -11.66 -1.87
N ALA A 173 -1.68 -10.48 -1.82
CA ALA A 173 -2.64 -10.11 -0.78
C ALA A 173 -3.88 -11.03 -0.81
N GLY A 174 -4.42 -11.32 -2.00
CA GLY A 174 -5.53 -12.25 -2.18
C GLY A 174 -5.18 -13.67 -1.76
N ALA A 175 -3.99 -14.16 -2.13
CA ALA A 175 -3.49 -15.47 -1.70
C ALA A 175 -3.32 -15.55 -0.18
N ALA A 176 -2.75 -14.51 0.45
CA ALA A 176 -2.60 -14.43 1.90
C ALA A 176 -3.96 -14.36 2.63
N ALA A 177 -4.93 -13.61 2.10
CA ALA A 177 -6.28 -13.56 2.65
C ALA A 177 -6.98 -14.94 2.57
N CYS A 178 -6.80 -15.66 1.46
CA CYS A 178 -7.29 -17.03 1.31
C CYS A 178 -6.65 -18.00 2.31
N THR A 179 -5.34 -17.93 2.55
CA THR A 179 -4.68 -18.79 3.53
C THR A 179 -5.13 -18.50 4.96
N LEU A 180 -5.27 -17.22 5.33
CA LEU A 180 -5.83 -16.81 6.62
C LEU A 180 -7.27 -17.28 6.80
N ALA A 181 -8.11 -17.16 5.77
CA ALA A 181 -9.48 -17.65 5.81
C ALA A 181 -9.55 -19.17 6.03
N MET A 182 -8.65 -19.93 5.39
CA MET A 182 -8.54 -21.37 5.61
C MET A 182 -8.06 -21.70 7.03
N GLN A 183 -7.13 -20.92 7.58
CA GLN A 183 -6.68 -21.10 8.97
C GLN A 183 -7.82 -20.82 9.97
N LEU A 184 -8.61 -19.76 9.76
CA LEU A 184 -9.79 -19.48 10.58
C LEU A 184 -10.84 -20.59 10.49
N ARG A 185 -11.11 -21.11 9.28
CA ARG A 185 -12.04 -22.24 9.09
C ARG A 185 -11.60 -23.47 9.88
N ARG A 186 -10.30 -23.78 9.91
CA ARG A 186 -9.75 -24.90 10.68
C ARG A 186 -9.87 -24.69 12.19
N ALA A 187 -9.69 -23.45 12.67
CA ALA A 187 -9.86 -23.12 14.07
C ALA A 187 -11.34 -23.24 14.52
N HIS A 188 -12.29 -22.85 13.67
CA HIS A 188 -13.72 -23.01 13.94
C HIS A 188 -14.12 -24.47 14.14
N HIS A 189 -13.70 -25.36 13.23
CA HIS A 189 -14.03 -26.78 13.30
C HIS A 189 -13.43 -27.49 14.52
N ARG A 190 -12.25 -27.07 15.01
CA ARG A 190 -11.66 -27.66 16.23
C ARG A 190 -12.45 -27.30 17.49
N LEU A 191 -13.01 -26.10 17.55
CA LEU A 191 -13.81 -25.66 18.71
C LEU A 191 -15.22 -26.29 18.73
N GLU A 192 -15.76 -26.69 17.58
CA GLU A 192 -17.04 -27.41 17.49
C GLU A 192 -16.90 -28.92 17.76
N GLY A 193 -15.71 -29.50 17.58
CA GLY A 193 -15.45 -30.92 17.84
C GLY A 193 -15.09 -31.27 19.29
N ASP A 194 -14.84 -30.27 20.14
CA ASP A 194 -14.53 -30.44 21.58
C ASP A 194 -15.77 -30.22 22.50
N CYS A 195 -16.99 -30.17 21.94
CA CYS A 195 -18.27 -30.19 22.66
C CYS A 195 -19.04 -31.48 22.35
#